data_AF-A0A6M3JFS1-F1
#
_entry.id   AF-A0A6M3JFS1-F1
#
_cell.length_a   1.000
_cell.length_b   1.000
_cell.length_c   1.000
_cell.angle_alpha   90.00
_cell.angle_beta   90.00
_cell.angle_gamma   90.00
#
_symmetry.space_group_name_H-M   'P 1'
#
loop_
_entity.id
_entity.type
_entity.pdbx_description
1 polymer ?
#
loop_
_entity_poly.entity_id
_entity_poly.type
_entity_poly.pdbx_seq_one_letter_code
_entity_poly.pdbx_strand_id
1 'polypeptide(L)' 'MSCLEHECPECGHWWSDNNPSRVCPTCGNTYTSVFFDEYEDHEPDYEREDNE' A
#
# COMPACT_ATOMS: atom_id res chain seq x y z
N MET A 1 10.00 -11.08 -1.91
CA MET A 1 8.65 -11.36 -2.43
C MET A 1 7.71 -10.55 -1.56
N SER A 2 7.40 -9.32 -1.98
CA SER A 2 6.54 -8.41 -1.21
C SER A 2 5.10 -8.79 -1.52
N CYS A 3 4.34 -9.21 -0.52
CA CYS A 3 2.90 -9.45 -0.63
C CYS A 3 2.18 -8.14 -0.33
N LEU A 4 1.26 -7.74 -1.20
CA LEU A 4 0.40 -6.56 -0.98
C LEU A 4 -0.64 -6.87 0.09
N GLU A 5 -0.67 -6.08 1.16
CA GLU A 5 -1.65 -6.23 2.24
C GLU A 5 -2.82 -5.28 2.03
N HIS A 6 -4.03 -5.82 2.23
CA HIS A 6 -5.29 -5.14 2.02
C HIS A 6 -6.17 -5.24 3.26
N GLU A 7 -6.82 -4.13 3.60
CA GLU A 7 -7.91 -4.10 4.57
C GLU A 7 -9.20 -3.63 3.88
N CYS A 8 -10.31 -4.30 4.18
CA CYS A 8 -11.62 -3.82 3.77
C CYS A 8 -12.18 -2.86 4.82
N PRO A 9 -12.46 -1.58 4.49
CA PRO A 9 -13.01 -0.62 5.43
C PRO A 9 -14.45 -0.92 5.84
N GLU A 10 -15.17 -1.75 5.09
CA GLU A 10 -16.58 -2.09 5.38
C GLU A 10 -16.71 -3.22 6.41
N CYS A 11 -15.91 -4.29 6.26
CA CYS A 11 -16.01 -5.47 7.12
C CYS A 11 -14.80 -5.65 8.05
N GLY A 12 -13.74 -4.87 7.88
CA GLY A 12 -12.50 -4.98 8.64
C GLY A 12 -11.73 -6.27 8.37
N HIS A 13 -12.01 -6.97 7.25
CA HIS A 13 -11.27 -8.16 6.88
C HIS A 13 -9.91 -7.78 6.30
N TRP A 14 -8.86 -8.50 6.72
CA TRP A 14 -7.50 -8.33 6.26
C TRP A 14 -7.09 -9.51 5.40
N TRP A 15 -6.48 -9.24 4.24
CA TRP A 15 -5.92 -10.28 3.38
C TRP A 15 -4.72 -9.77 2.60
N SER A 16 -3.87 -10.70 2.17
CA SER A 16 -2.69 -10.41 1.37
C SER A 16 -2.84 -11.10 0.02
N ASP A 17 -2.80 -10.34 -1.07
CA ASP A 17 -2.87 -10.89 -2.42
C ASP A 17 -1.96 -10.09 -3.36
N ASN A 18 -1.28 -10.77 -4.28
CA ASN A 18 -0.46 -10.11 -5.30
C ASN A 18 -1.28 -9.67 -6.51
N ASN A 19 -2.58 -9.97 -6.53
CA ASN A 19 -3.49 -9.54 -7.57
C ASN A 19 -3.93 -8.08 -7.34
N PRO A 20 -3.86 -7.19 -8.35
CA PRO A 20 -4.40 -5.84 -8.25
C PRO A 20 -5.93 -5.78 -8.12
N SER A 21 -6.62 -6.92 -8.11
CA SER A 21 -8.06 -7.02 -7.90
C SER A 21 -8.40 -6.70 -6.45
N ARG A 22 -8.77 -5.43 -6.20
CA ARG A 22 -9.12 -4.87 -4.88
C ARG A 22 -10.52 -5.30 -4.40
N VAL A 23 -10.89 -6.55 -4.59
CA VAL A 23 -12.22 -7.05 -4.20
C VAL A 23 -12.08 -7.83 -2.90
N CYS A 24 -12.80 -7.40 -1.87
CA CYS A 24 -12.84 -8.11 -0.60
C CYS A 24 -13.47 -9.50 -0.78
N PRO A 25 -12.78 -10.59 -0.40
CA PRO A 25 -13.32 -11.94 -0.51
C PRO A 25 -14.49 -12.21 0.44
N THR A 26 -14.66 -11.39 1.48
CA THR A 26 -15.69 -11.58 2.51
C THR A 26 -16.99 -10.86 2.18
N CYS A 27 -16.92 -9.59 1.79
CA CYS A 27 -18.11 -8.77 1.53
C CYS A 27 -18.31 -8.41 0.06
N GLY A 28 -17.32 -8.67 -0.81
CA GLY A 28 -17.37 -8.32 -2.23
C GLY A 28 -17.16 -6.83 -2.52
N ASN A 29 -16.82 -6.01 -1.53
CA ASN A 29 -16.56 -4.59 -1.75
C ASN A 29 -15.28 -4.38 -2.57
N THR A 30 -15.30 -3.44 -3.51
CA THR A 30 -14.18 -3.12 -4.41
C THR A 30 -13.24 -2.04 -3.86
N TYR A 31 -13.56 -1.49 -2.69
CA TYR A 31 -12.75 -0.48 -2.01
C TYR A 31 -11.87 -1.15 -0.94
N THR A 32 -10.55 -1.10 -1.14
CA THR A 32 -9.57 -1.64 -0.18
C THR A 32 -8.42 -0.65 -0.05
N SER A 33 -8.05 -0.36 1.20
CA SER A 33 -6.81 0.35 1.51
C SER A 33 -5.66 -0.62 1.26
N VAL A 34 -4.67 -0.18 0.48
CA VAL A 34 -3.43 -0.92 0.29
C VAL A 34 -2.45 -0.38 1.31
N PHE A 35 -1.99 -1.22 2.21
CA PHE A 35 -0.88 -0.89 3.08
C PHE A 35 0.35 -1.46 2.39
N PHE A 36 1.05 -0.60 1.63
CA PHE A 36 2.42 -0.91 1.28
C PHE A 36 3.24 -0.71 2.56
N ASP A 37 3.71 -1.80 3.17
CA ASP A 37 4.72 -1.77 4.23
C ASP A 37 6.12 -1.45 3.66
N GLU A 38 6.16 -0.82 2.48
CA GLU A 38 7.36 -0.15 2.01
C GLU A 38 7.36 1.20 2.72
N TYR A 39 7.96 1.19 3.90
CA TYR A 39 8.57 2.37 4.51
C TYR A 39 9.49 2.93 3.42
N GLU A 40 8.93 3.80 2.60
CA GLU A 40 9.66 4.58 1.62
C GLU A 40 10.63 5.38 2.49
N ASP A 41 11.87 4.87 2.56
CA ASP A 41 13.05 5.61 2.99
C ASP A 41 13.20 6.74 1.99
N HIS A 42 12.28 7.69 2.09
CA HIS A 42 12.24 8.90 1.32
C HIS A 42 13.36 9.74 1.96
N GLU A 43 14.60 9.37 1.70
CA GLU A 43 15.73 10.27 1.86
C GLU A 43 15.36 11.48 1.01
N PRO A 44 15.11 12.66 1.60
CA PRO A 44 14.97 13.85 0.80
C PRO A 44 16.35 14.10 0.18
N ASP A 45 16.49 13.80 -1.10
CA ASP A 45 17.67 14.16 -1.88
C ASP A 45 17.72 15.69 -1.97
N TYR A 46 18.40 16.31 -1.00
CA TYR A 46 18.88 17.67 -1.12
C TYR A 46 20.36 17.64 -1.52
N GLU A 47 20.63 17.31 -2.78
CA GLU A 47 21.78 17.90 -3.48
C GLU A 47 21.59 19.43 -3.53
N ARG A 48 21.92 20.12 -2.43
CA ARG A 48 22.10 21.57 -2.44
C ARG A 48 23.46 21.83 -3.05
N GLU A 49 23.51 21.82 -4.38
CA GLU A 49 24.64 22.34 -5.15
C GLU A 49 25.04 23.71 -4.60
N ASP A 50 26.30 23.79 -4.23
CA ASP A 50 26.99 25.02 -3.88
C ASP A 50 27.00 25.90 -5.14
N ASN A 51 26.27 27.01 -5.10
CA ASN A 51 26.48 28.07 -6.06
C ASN A 51 26.55 29.43 -5.35
N GLU A 52 27.80 29.93 -5.36
CA GLU A 52 28.32 31.28 -5.08
C GLU A 52 28.45 31.76 -3.62
#